data_AF-A0A1I3F9C9-F1
#
_entry.id   AF-A0A1I3F9C9-F1
#
_cell.length_a   1.000
_cell.length_b   1.000
_cell.length_c   1.000
_cell.angle_alpha   90.00
_cell.angle_beta   90.00
_cell.angle_gamma   90.00
#
_symmetry.space_group_name_H-M   'P 1'
#
loop_
_entity.id
_entity.type
_entity.pdbx_description
1 polymer ?
#
loop_
_entity_poly.entity_id
_entity_poly.type
_entity_poly.pdbx_seq_one_letter_code
_entity_poly.pdbx_strand_id
1 'polypeptide(L)'
;MTHWYTADLHLEHEEIIPVTRWPFRHAGHMETVLLENLWKKVGAEDDLWILGDFAGGPQAGDADGLRGIFEQLPGARQHLVIGDHDGIATRGLPWDSPSYLAEVEDPDAAQPVTLCHYPMMT
;
A
#
# COMPACT_ATOMS: atom_id res chain seq x y z
N MET A 1 -2.86 -19.13 2.59
CA MET A 1 -1.87 -18.06 2.60
C MET A 1 -1.59 -17.75 1.16
N THR A 2 -2.22 -16.70 0.69
CA THR A 2 -2.07 -16.14 -0.65
C THR A 2 -1.33 -14.83 -0.53
N HIS A 3 -0.48 -14.51 -1.50
CA HIS A 3 0.15 -13.19 -1.56
C HIS A 3 -0.71 -12.26 -2.41
N TRP A 4 -1.03 -11.09 -1.86
CA TRP A 4 -1.73 -10.02 -2.54
C TRP A 4 -0.77 -8.86 -2.78
N TYR A 5 -0.81 -8.29 -3.98
CA TYR A 5 0.05 -7.19 -4.38
C TYR A 5 -0.80 -6.00 -4.82
N THR A 6 -0.47 -4.82 -4.32
CA THR A 6 -1.04 -3.53 -4.74
C THR A 6 0.06 -2.47 -4.73
N ALA A 7 -0.17 -1.31 -5.33
CA ALA A 7 0.76 -0.18 -5.34
C ALA A 7 -0.04 1.13 -5.30
N ASP A 8 0.64 2.23 -4.97
CA ASP A 8 0.16 3.59 -5.19
C ASP A 8 -1.24 3.86 -4.59
N LEU A 9 -1.46 3.40 -3.36
CA LEU A 9 -2.77 3.56 -2.71
C LEU A 9 -3.11 5.05 -2.51
N HIS A 10 -2.11 5.88 -2.23
CA HIS A 10 -2.23 7.33 -2.03
C HIS A 10 -3.44 7.70 -1.16
N LEU A 11 -3.68 6.95 -0.08
CA LEU A 11 -4.79 7.23 0.85
C LEU A 11 -4.68 8.67 1.36
N GLU A 12 -5.82 9.36 1.51
CA GLU A 12 -5.95 10.76 1.94
C GLU A 12 -5.38 11.81 0.97
N HIS A 13 -4.90 11.39 -0.20
CA HIS A 13 -4.28 12.29 -1.19
C HIS A 13 -5.31 12.87 -2.18
N GLU A 14 -6.21 13.75 -1.72
CA GLU A 14 -7.28 14.28 -2.59
C GLU A 14 -6.78 14.93 -3.90
N GLU A 15 -5.63 15.62 -3.83
CA GLU A 15 -5.02 16.32 -4.97
C GLU A 15 -4.54 15.37 -6.08
N ILE A 16 -4.36 14.07 -5.81
CA ILE A 16 -3.90 13.08 -6.80
C ILE A 16 -4.98 12.74 -7.83
N ILE A 17 -6.24 12.78 -7.42
CA ILE A 17 -7.40 12.33 -8.22
C ILE A 17 -7.46 13.02 -9.60
N PRO A 18 -7.40 14.37 -9.69
CA PRO A 18 -7.42 15.03 -11.00
C PRO A 18 -6.14 14.77 -11.83
N VAL A 19 -5.01 14.51 -11.18
CA VAL A 19 -3.72 14.26 -11.85
C VAL A 19 -3.69 12.89 -12.51
N THR A 20 -4.12 11.85 -11.78
CA THR A 20 -4.19 10.47 -12.27
C THR A 20 -5.42 10.21 -13.12
N ARG A 21 -6.43 11.10 -13.04
CA ARG A 21 -7.76 10.95 -13.67
C ARG A 21 -8.50 9.70 -13.18
N TRP A 22 -8.23 9.29 -11.94
CA TRP A 22 -8.96 8.19 -11.33
C TRP A 22 -10.45 8.54 -11.15
N PRO A 23 -11.36 7.56 -11.29
CA PRO A 23 -12.80 7.80 -11.30
C PRO A 23 -13.39 7.99 -9.89
N PHE A 24 -12.70 8.73 -9.01
CA PHE A 24 -13.14 8.99 -7.65
C PHE A 24 -13.67 10.41 -7.50
N ARG A 25 -14.67 10.59 -6.62
CA ARG A 25 -15.31 11.89 -6.38
C ARG A 25 -14.46 12.80 -5.49
N HIS A 26 -13.77 12.21 -4.52
CA HIS A 26 -12.91 12.82 -3.51
C HIS A 26 -12.14 11.69 -2.81
N ALA A 27 -11.14 12.01 -1.96
CA ALA A 27 -10.27 11.03 -1.29
C ALA A 27 -11.05 9.98 -0.48
N GLY A 28 -12.00 10.41 0.37
CA GLY A 28 -12.81 9.47 1.14
C GLY A 28 -13.61 8.43 0.32
N HIS A 29 -14.02 8.77 -0.92
CA HIS A 29 -14.67 7.80 -1.81
C HIS A 29 -13.65 6.78 -2.35
N MET A 30 -12.43 7.24 -2.66
CA MET A 30 -11.33 6.38 -3.09
C MET A 30 -10.94 5.39 -1.99
N GLU A 31 -10.64 5.88 -0.78
CA GLU A 31 -10.27 5.06 0.36
C GLU A 31 -11.32 3.99 0.65
N THR A 32 -12.60 4.38 0.71
CA THR A 32 -13.71 3.43 0.95
C THR A 32 -13.68 2.29 -0.08
N VAL A 33 -13.56 2.63 -1.37
CA VAL A 33 -13.56 1.63 -2.45
C VAL A 33 -12.31 0.74 -2.39
N LEU A 34 -11.13 1.31 -2.17
CA LEU A 34 -9.87 0.57 -2.08
C LEU A 34 -9.87 -0.37 -0.88
N LEU A 35 -10.20 0.13 0.31
CA LEU A 35 -10.26 -0.67 1.54
C LEU A 35 -11.32 -1.77 1.47
N GLU A 36 -12.52 -1.47 0.94
CA GLU A 36 -13.53 -2.50 0.74
C GLU A 36 -13.07 -3.62 -0.20
N ASN A 37 -12.33 -3.29 -1.26
CA ASN A 37 -11.80 -4.29 -2.19
C ASN A 37 -10.74 -5.16 -1.50
N LEU A 38 -9.87 -4.56 -0.69
CA LEU A 38 -8.88 -5.28 0.11
C LEU A 38 -9.57 -6.22 1.12
N TRP A 39 -10.53 -5.73 1.91
CA TRP A 39 -11.27 -6.55 2.88
C TRP A 39 -12.04 -7.71 2.25
N LYS A 40 -12.52 -7.57 1.01
CA LYS A 40 -13.23 -8.63 0.28
C LYS A 40 -12.29 -9.75 -0.21
N LYS A 41 -10.99 -9.52 -0.24
CA LYS A 41 -10.01 -10.41 -0.88
C LYS A 41 -8.96 -10.97 0.06
N VAL A 42 -8.45 -10.14 0.95
CA VAL A 42 -7.30 -10.44 1.80
C VAL A 42 -7.77 -11.03 3.13
N GLY A 43 -7.42 -12.29 3.39
CA GLY A 43 -7.70 -12.98 4.65
C GLY A 43 -6.64 -12.68 5.73
N ALA A 44 -6.94 -13.02 6.98
CA ALA A 44 -6.03 -12.76 8.11
C ALA A 44 -4.70 -13.57 8.07
N GLU A 45 -4.68 -14.68 7.32
CA GLU A 45 -3.50 -15.56 7.17
C GLU A 45 -2.75 -15.30 5.85
N ASP A 46 -3.10 -14.22 5.15
CA ASP A 46 -2.47 -13.84 3.87
C ASP A 46 -1.37 -12.78 4.08
N ASP A 47 -0.65 -12.48 3.00
CA ASP A 47 0.32 -11.40 2.94
C ASP A 47 -0.19 -10.31 2.00
N LEU A 48 -0.21 -9.07 2.49
CA LEU A 48 -0.51 -7.89 1.69
C LEU A 48 0.78 -7.10 1.46
N TRP A 49 1.26 -7.12 0.23
CA TRP A 49 2.40 -6.35 -0.25
C TRP A 49 1.91 -5.05 -0.90
N ILE A 50 2.37 -3.92 -0.38
CA ILE A 50 2.08 -2.58 -0.90
C ILE A 50 3.37 -2.02 -1.51
N LEU A 51 3.37 -1.82 -2.82
CA LEU A 51 4.50 -1.33 -3.59
C LEU A 51 4.51 0.21 -3.65
N GLY A 52 4.74 0.78 -2.48
CA GLY A 52 5.02 2.19 -2.29
C GLY A 52 3.77 3.06 -2.23
N ASP A 53 4.03 4.31 -1.87
CA ASP A 53 3.09 5.43 -1.92
C ASP A 53 1.78 5.11 -1.18
N PHE A 54 1.93 4.66 0.07
CA PHE A 54 0.83 4.17 0.89
C PHE A 54 -0.23 5.25 1.15
N ALA A 55 0.21 6.44 1.55
CA ALA A 55 -0.64 7.57 1.90
C ALA A 55 -0.02 8.89 1.44
N GLY A 56 -0.85 9.90 1.20
CA GLY A 56 -0.43 11.23 0.75
C GLY A 56 -1.20 12.36 1.44
N GLY A 57 -1.10 13.57 0.88
CA GLY A 57 -1.77 14.75 1.42
C GLY A 57 -1.26 15.22 2.79
N PRO A 58 -1.99 16.12 3.48
CA PRO A 58 -1.57 16.73 4.74
C PRO A 58 -1.29 15.73 5.87
N GLN A 59 -1.94 14.57 5.83
CA GLN A 59 -1.83 13.53 6.84
C GLN A 59 -0.61 12.63 6.65
N ALA A 60 0.03 12.60 5.48
CA ALA A 60 1.25 11.82 5.25
C ALA A 60 2.46 12.26 6.12
N GLY A 61 2.38 13.44 6.75
CA GLY A 61 3.33 13.91 7.76
C GLY A 61 2.89 13.71 9.21
N ASP A 62 1.64 13.28 9.45
CA ASP A 62 1.05 13.09 10.77
C ASP A 62 1.03 11.60 11.14
N ALA A 63 1.81 11.24 12.16
CA ALA A 63 1.95 9.84 12.59
C ALA A 63 0.64 9.25 13.13
N ASP A 64 -0.19 10.05 13.81
CA ASP A 64 -1.43 9.58 14.40
C ASP A 64 -2.51 9.34 13.33
N GLY A 65 -2.62 10.26 12.35
CA GLY A 65 -3.47 10.08 11.18
C GLY A 65 -3.09 8.84 10.37
N LEU A 66 -1.79 8.69 10.05
CA LEU A 66 -1.26 7.51 9.35
C LEU A 66 -1.52 6.21 10.09
N ARG A 67 -1.44 6.23 11.42
CA ARG A 67 -1.74 5.05 12.24
C ARG A 67 -3.21 4.65 12.11
N GLY A 68 -4.14 5.60 12.13
CA GLY A 68 -5.56 5.34 11.94
C GLY A 68 -5.89 4.78 10.55
N ILE A 69 -5.16 5.21 9.50
CA ILE A 69 -5.29 4.65 8.15
C ILE A 69 -4.75 3.23 8.11
N PHE A 70 -3.56 3.00 8.68
CA PHE A 70 -2.93 1.69 8.74
C PHE A 70 -3.82 0.64 9.43
N GLU A 71 -4.46 1.01 10.53
CA GLU A 71 -5.35 0.12 11.28
C GLU A 71 -6.63 -0.26 10.53
N GLN A 72 -6.95 0.41 9.41
CA GLN A 72 -8.05 0.02 8.53
C GLN A 72 -7.64 -1.04 7.50
N LEU A 73 -6.36 -1.32 7.30
CA LEU A 73 -5.94 -2.40 6.42
C LEU A 73 -6.44 -3.76 6.95
N PRO A 74 -6.69 -4.75 6.07
CA PRO A 74 -7.07 -6.10 6.51
C PRO A 74 -6.04 -6.67 7.49
N GLY A 75 -6.48 -7.50 8.43
CA GLY A 75 -5.63 -8.11 9.47
C GLY A 75 -4.62 -9.16 8.99
N ALA A 76 -4.25 -9.11 7.71
CA ALA A 76 -3.13 -9.85 7.12
C ALA A 76 -1.78 -9.32 7.63
N ARG A 77 -0.70 -10.03 7.29
CA ARG A 77 0.65 -9.47 7.37
C ARG A 77 0.81 -8.37 6.33
N GLN A 78 1.40 -7.25 6.72
CA GLN A 78 1.45 -6.05 5.91
C GLN A 78 2.89 -5.67 5.61
N HIS A 79 3.24 -5.69 4.33
CA HIS A 79 4.59 -5.46 3.85
C HIS A 79 4.63 -4.21 2.98
N LEU A 80 5.62 -3.34 3.22
CA LEU A 80 5.82 -2.13 2.44
C LEU A 80 7.09 -2.24 1.59
N VAL A 81 6.96 -2.12 0.28
CA VAL A 81 8.09 -1.82 -0.60
C VAL A 81 8.13 -0.31 -0.81
N ILE A 82 9.04 0.37 -0.15
CA ILE A 82 9.08 1.83 0.06
C ILE A 82 9.13 2.58 -1.29
N GLY A 83 8.13 3.43 -1.54
CA GLY A 83 8.06 4.38 -2.64
C GLY A 83 8.69 5.73 -2.32
N ASP A 84 8.71 6.66 -3.28
CA ASP A 84 9.29 7.99 -3.08
C ASP A 84 8.43 8.91 -2.21
N HIS A 85 7.11 8.69 -2.15
CA HIS A 85 6.22 9.47 -1.28
C HIS A 85 6.12 8.92 0.16
N ASP A 86 6.67 7.74 0.43
CA ASP A 86 6.66 7.15 1.77
C ASP A 86 7.69 7.85 2.66
N GLY A 87 7.27 8.84 3.45
CA GLY A 87 8.11 9.57 4.40
C GLY A 87 8.48 8.78 5.66
N ILE A 88 9.20 9.43 6.59
CA ILE A 88 9.64 8.81 7.86
C ILE A 88 8.43 8.28 8.66
N ALA A 89 7.33 9.04 8.71
CA ALA A 89 6.13 8.65 9.45
C ALA A 89 5.51 7.38 8.86
N THR A 90 5.33 7.32 7.54
CA THR A 90 4.81 6.13 6.83
C THR A 90 5.69 4.90 7.08
N ARG A 91 7.01 5.05 6.97
CA ARG A 91 7.97 3.95 7.22
C ARG A 91 7.98 3.47 8.67
N GLY A 92 7.56 4.33 9.61
CA GLY A 92 7.49 4.04 11.04
C GLY A 92 6.22 3.31 11.50
N LEU A 93 5.25 3.12 10.60
CA LEU A 93 4.09 2.26 10.85
C LEU A 93 4.53 0.81 11.08
N PRO A 94 3.71 -0.03 11.73
CA PRO A 94 4.12 -1.37 12.18
C PRO A 94 4.06 -2.39 11.03
N TRP A 95 4.72 -2.10 9.91
CA TRP A 95 4.92 -3.04 8.80
C TRP A 95 5.69 -4.27 9.26
N ASP A 96 5.32 -5.45 8.76
CA ASP A 96 6.04 -6.71 9.02
C ASP A 96 7.43 -6.71 8.37
N SER A 97 7.56 -6.14 7.16
CA SER A 97 8.86 -5.99 6.49
C SER A 97 8.91 -4.79 5.54
N PRO A 98 9.30 -3.59 6.01
CA PRO A 98 9.55 -2.46 5.13
C PRO A 98 10.92 -2.61 4.43
N SER A 99 10.96 -2.51 3.10
CA SER A 99 12.20 -2.55 2.31
C SER A 99 12.11 -1.72 1.04
N TYR A 100 13.23 -1.33 0.41
CA TYR A 100 13.19 -0.65 -0.90
C TYR A 100 13.07 -1.63 -2.08
N LEU A 101 13.39 -2.90 -1.85
CA LEU A 101 13.36 -3.99 -2.82
C LEU A 101 13.08 -5.27 -2.04
N ALA A 102 12.23 -6.13 -2.57
CA ALA A 102 11.98 -7.45 -1.99
C ALA A 102 12.03 -8.53 -3.07
N GLU A 103 12.51 -9.70 -2.71
CA GLU A 103 12.34 -10.93 -3.48
C GLU A 103 11.44 -11.85 -2.67
N VAL A 104 10.34 -12.30 -3.27
CA VAL A 104 9.29 -13.04 -2.60
C VAL A 104 9.09 -14.39 -3.27
N GLU A 105 9.19 -15.46 -2.47
CA GLU A 105 8.80 -16.81 -2.86
C GLU A 105 7.27 -16.90 -2.84
N ASP A 106 6.62 -16.51 -3.93
CA ASP A 106 5.17 -16.58 -4.08
C ASP A 106 4.73 -18.02 -4.39
N PRO A 107 3.87 -18.66 -3.56
CA PRO A 107 3.40 -20.02 -3.80
C PRO A 107 2.63 -20.19 -5.13
N ASP A 108 2.07 -19.11 -5.68
CA ASP A 108 1.34 -19.11 -6.94
C ASP A 108 2.23 -18.76 -8.16
N ALA A 109 3.51 -18.45 -7.94
CA ALA A 109 4.48 -18.18 -9.00
C ALA A 109 5.46 -19.35 -9.21
N ALA A 110 5.91 -19.53 -10.45
CA ALA A 110 6.91 -20.57 -10.78
C ALA A 110 8.35 -20.18 -10.40
N GLN A 111 8.59 -18.90 -10.12
CA GLN A 111 9.88 -18.32 -9.78
C GLN A 111 9.67 -17.22 -8.73
N PRO A 112 10.70 -16.87 -7.95
CA PRO A 112 10.64 -15.73 -7.04
C PRO A 112 10.24 -14.45 -7.77
N VAL A 113 9.39 -13.65 -7.14
CA VAL A 113 8.90 -12.38 -7.68
C VAL A 113 9.72 -11.25 -7.06
N THR A 114 10.33 -10.41 -7.89
CA THR A 114 11.01 -9.20 -7.43
C THR A 114 10.04 -8.03 -7.39
N LEU A 115 9.92 -7.40 -6.22
CA LEU A 115 9.06 -6.26 -5.96
C LEU A 115 9.90 -5.00 -5.80
N CYS A 116 9.56 -3.98 -6.58
CA CYS A 116 10.18 -2.66 -6.58
C CYS A 116 9.08 -1.65 -6.88
N HIS A 117 9.01 -0.56 -6.13
CA HIS A 117 8.10 0.55 -6.46
C HIS A 117 8.45 1.15 -7.83
N TYR A 118 9.75 1.32 -8.11
CA TYR A 118 10.20 1.86 -9.39
C TYR A 118 10.15 0.80 -10.50
N PRO A 119 9.64 1.12 -11.69
CA PRO A 119 9.73 0.23 -12.84
C PRO A 119 11.20 0.02 -13.23
N MET A 120 11.59 -1.24 -13.41
CA MET A 120 12.95 -1.58 -13.83
C MET A 120 13.11 -1.33 -15.33
N MET A 121 14.09 -0.49 -15.70
CA MET A 121 14.46 -0.26 -17.09
C MET A 121 15.57 -1.24 -17.50
N THR A 122 15.49 -1.77 -18.72
CA THR A 122 16.47 -2.70 -19.31
C THR A 122 16.97 -2.20 -20.66
#